data_AF-A0A7V1I0X5-F1
#
_entry.id   AF-A0A7V1I0X5-F1
#
_cell.length_a   1.000
_cell.length_b   1.000
_cell.length_c   1.000
_cell.angle_alpha   90.00
_cell.angle_beta   90.00
_cell.angle_gamma   90.00
#
_symmetry.space_group_name_H-M   'P 1'
#
loop_
_entity.id
_entity.type
_entity.pdbx_description
1 polymer ?
#
loop_
_entity_poly.entity_id
_entity_poly.type
_entity_poly.pdbx_seq_one_letter_code
_entity_poly.pdbx_strand_id
1 'polypeptide(L)'
;AEEDPRVFLIALRRVMEAQGVNMTDMAKKSGLNREHLYRILSKRGNPAIFNVNKILPVLGYHLSIESTDAGKGTKSRKGGKTSAIH
;
A
#
# COMPACT_ATOMS: atom_id res chain seq x y z
N ALA A 1 13.91 15.21 -15.68
CA ALA A 1 12.77 15.02 -14.77
C ALA A 1 12.99 13.68 -14.10
N GLU A 2 13.86 13.67 -13.10
CA GLU A 2 14.28 12.44 -12.42
C GLU A 2 13.20 12.03 -11.42
N GLU A 3 13.03 10.72 -11.30
CA GLU A 3 12.03 10.01 -10.52
C GLU A 3 12.06 10.41 -9.05
N ASP A 4 11.34 11.48 -8.73
CA ASP A 4 11.25 11.99 -7.38
C ASP A 4 10.20 11.17 -6.60
N PRO A 5 10.58 10.40 -5.56
CA PRO A 5 9.64 9.63 -4.75
C PRO A 5 8.54 10.50 -4.11
N ARG A 6 8.75 11.82 -4.03
CA ARG A 6 7.75 12.78 -3.55
C ARG A 6 6.55 12.89 -4.49
N VAL A 7 6.69 12.59 -5.79
CA VAL A 7 5.58 12.56 -6.76
C VAL A 7 4.58 11.46 -6.41
N PHE A 8 5.07 10.29 -5.99
CA PHE A 8 4.22 9.19 -5.54
C PHE A 8 3.35 9.60 -4.34
N LEU A 9 3.89 10.39 -3.41
CA LEU A 9 3.15 10.85 -2.24
C LEU A 9 2.06 11.85 -2.59
N ILE A 10 2.33 12.75 -3.53
CA ILE A 10 1.34 13.67 -4.06
C ILE A 10 0.22 12.88 -4.76
N ALA A 11 0.56 11.83 -5.51
CA ALA A 11 -0.42 10.97 -6.16
C ALA A 11 -1.31 10.23 -5.13
N LEU A 12 -0.72 9.64 -4.08
CA LEU A 12 -1.50 8.99 -3.00
C LEU A 12 -2.46 9.96 -2.31
N ARG A 13 -2.03 11.21 -2.08
CA ARG A 13 -2.91 12.24 -1.52
C ARG A 13 -4.10 12.53 -2.46
N ARG A 14 -3.87 12.60 -3.77
CA ARG A 14 -4.96 12.80 -4.75
C ARG A 14 -5.93 11.62 -4.76
N VAL A 15 -5.43 10.39 -4.66
CA VAL A 15 -6.28 9.18 -4.55
C VAL A 15 -7.13 9.24 -3.29
N MET A 16 -6.53 9.60 -2.15
CA MET A 16 -7.24 9.80 -0.88
C MET A 16 -8.37 10.83 -1.02
N GLU A 17 -8.07 12.00 -1.60
CA GLU A 17 -9.04 13.08 -1.85
C GLU A 17 -10.17 12.63 -2.80
N ALA A 18 -9.84 11.92 -3.87
CA ALA A 18 -10.81 11.39 -4.84
C ALA A 18 -11.74 10.32 -4.25
N GLN A 19 -11.27 9.52 -3.28
CA GLN A 19 -12.07 8.56 -2.54
C GLN A 19 -12.93 9.21 -1.44
N GLY A 20 -12.87 10.53 -1.26
CA GLY A 20 -13.60 11.25 -0.22
C GLY A 20 -13.06 11.00 1.20
N VAL A 21 -11.86 10.44 1.32
CA VAL A 21 -11.22 10.22 2.62
C VAL A 21 -10.51 11.52 3.03
N ASN A 22 -10.88 12.07 4.19
CA ASN A 22 -10.19 13.23 4.72
C ASN A 22 -8.97 12.82 5.56
N MET A 23 -8.09 13.79 5.82
CA MET A 23 -6.84 13.56 6.54
C MET A 23 -7.05 13.09 7.99
N THR A 24 -8.17 13.47 8.61
CA THR A 24 -8.49 13.06 9.99
C THR A 24 -8.87 11.58 10.04
N ASP A 25 -9.70 11.12 9.11
CA ASP A 25 -10.13 9.73 9.02
C ASP A 25 -8.97 8.84 8.59
N MET A 26 -8.11 9.33 7.69
CA MET A 26 -6.88 8.63 7.32
C MET A 26 -5.94 8.45 8.52
N ALA A 27 -5.72 9.50 9.33
CA ALA A 27 -4.89 9.42 10.53
C ALA A 27 -5.44 8.39 11.54
N LYS A 28 -6.75 8.42 11.79
CA LYS A 28 -7.43 7.46 12.68
C LYS A 28 -7.29 6.02 12.19
N LYS A 29 -7.59 5.76 10.90
CA LYS A 29 -7.60 4.40 10.34
C LYS A 29 -6.20 3.83 10.13
N SER A 30 -5.20 4.65 9.83
CA SER A 30 -3.80 4.22 9.64
C SER A 30 -3.01 4.13 10.96
N GLY A 31 -3.55 4.64 12.07
CA GLY A 31 -2.84 4.75 13.35
C GLY A 31 -1.64 5.69 13.30
N LEU A 32 -1.61 6.61 12.33
CA LEU A 32 -0.60 7.66 12.22
C LEU A 32 -1.16 8.94 12.82
N ASN A 33 -0.36 9.70 13.56
CA ASN A 33 -0.79 11.02 13.99
C ASN A 33 -0.90 11.97 12.76
N ARG A 34 -1.76 12.99 12.88
CA ARG A 34 -2.06 13.92 11.78
C ARG A 34 -0.81 14.65 11.27
N GLU A 35 0.07 15.08 12.17
CA GLU A 35 1.30 15.79 11.81
C GLU A 35 2.25 14.92 10.98
N HIS A 36 2.42 13.66 11.38
CA HIS A 36 3.21 12.67 10.68
C HIS A 36 2.59 12.36 9.31
N LEU A 37 1.27 12.19 9.23
CA LEU A 37 0.57 11.97 7.98
C LEU A 37 0.70 13.16 7.01
N TYR A 38 0.56 14.39 7.51
CA TYR A 38 0.80 15.60 6.72
C TYR A 38 2.24 15.65 6.21
N ARG A 39 3.23 15.32 7.05
CA ARG A 39 4.64 15.28 6.64
C ARG A 39 4.86 14.25 5.54
N ILE A 40 4.33 13.04 5.69
CA ILE A 40 4.44 11.94 4.70
C ILE A 40 3.80 12.32 3.37
N LEU A 41 2.58 12.89 3.38
CA LEU A 41 1.83 13.24 2.16
C LEU A 41 2.13 14.66 1.62
N SER A 42 3.23 15.28 2.07
CA SER A 42 3.64 16.61 1.64
C SER A 42 4.69 16.58 0.53
N LYS A 43 4.89 17.74 -0.13
CA LYS A 43 5.98 18.00 -1.09
C LYS A 43 7.38 17.84 -0.49
N ARG A 44 7.54 17.71 0.83
CA ARG A 44 8.84 17.53 1.52
C ARG A 44 8.93 16.20 2.29
N GLY A 45 7.94 15.31 2.12
CA GLY A 45 7.89 14.05 2.85
C GLY A 45 8.98 13.07 2.44
N ASN A 46 9.44 12.25 3.39
CA ASN A 46 10.19 11.02 3.13
C ASN A 46 9.30 9.83 3.51
N PRO A 47 8.78 9.06 2.54
CA PRO A 47 7.97 7.90 2.84
C PRO A 47 8.85 6.72 3.19
N ALA A 48 9.00 6.44 4.48
CA ALA A 48 9.44 5.13 4.90
C ALA A 48 8.43 4.08 4.38
N ILE A 49 8.92 2.94 3.85
CA ILE A 49 8.07 1.82 3.38
C ILE A 49 7.05 1.41 4.45
N PHE A 50 7.43 1.46 5.73
CA PHE A 50 6.55 1.25 6.86
C PHE A 50 5.28 2.13 6.84
N ASN A 51 5.42 3.40 6.47
CA ASN A 51 4.30 4.34 6.39
C ASN A 51 3.40 4.04 5.19
N VAL A 52 3.98 3.67 4.04
CA VAL A 52 3.23 3.27 2.85
C VAL A 52 2.36 2.04 3.17
N ASN A 53 2.91 1.04 3.86
CA ASN A 53 2.18 -0.14 4.31
C ASN A 53 1.03 0.15 5.29
N LYS A 54 1.04 1.32 5.98
CA LYS A 54 -0.08 1.75 6.83
C LYS A 54 -1.15 2.55 6.09
N ILE A 55 -0.76 3.25 5.03
CA ILE A 55 -1.66 4.12 4.27
C ILE A 55 -2.45 3.32 3.23
N LEU A 56 -1.77 2.42 2.50
CA LEU A 56 -2.39 1.65 1.42
C LEU A 56 -3.64 0.86 1.86
N PRO A 57 -3.65 0.15 3.01
CA PRO A 57 -4.83 -0.63 3.41
C PRO A 57 -6.06 0.25 3.68
N VAL A 58 -5.87 1.47 4.16
CA VAL A 58 -6.96 2.43 4.39
C VAL A 58 -7.59 2.89 3.07
N LEU A 59 -6.80 2.92 2.00
CA LEU A 59 -7.24 3.23 0.63
C LEU A 59 -7.73 1.98 -0.14
N GLY A 60 -7.71 0.80 0.48
CA GLY A 60 -8.10 -0.47 -0.15
C GLY A 60 -7.01 -1.13 -0.99
N TYR A 61 -5.74 -0.77 -0.79
CA TYR A 61 -4.59 -1.29 -1.53
C TYR A 61 -3.60 -2.03 -0.62
N HIS A 62 -2.72 -2.83 -1.22
CA HIS A 62 -1.56 -3.42 -0.54
C HIS A 62 -0.33 -3.33 -1.44
N LEU A 63 0.86 -3.37 -0.83
CA LEU A 63 2.13 -3.44 -1.56
C LEU A 63 2.57 -4.90 -1.65
N SER A 64 2.83 -5.39 -2.85
CA SER A 64 3.39 -6.72 -3.12
C SER A 64 4.74 -6.59 -3.82
N ILE A 65 5.59 -7.61 -3.64
CA ILE A 65 6.83 -7.76 -4.41
C ILE A 65 6.58 -8.91 -5.39
N GLU A 66 6.76 -8.63 -6.68
CA GLU A 66 6.62 -9.61 -7.75
C GLU A 66 7.96 -9.81 -8.44
N SER A 67 8.22 -11.03 -8.91
CA SER A 67 9.42 -11.33 -9.69
C SER A 67 9.34 -10.58 -11.02
N THR A 68 10.40 -9.83 -11.35
CA THR A 68 10.55 -9.21 -12.67
C THR A 68 10.72 -10.24 -13.79
N ASP A 69 11.12 -11.46 -13.43
CA ASP A 69 11.23 -12.59 -14.33
C ASP A 69 9.90 -13.36 -14.36
N ALA A 70 8.93 -12.82 -15.09
CA ALA A 70 7.75 -13.56 -15.51
C ALA A 70 8.16 -14.59 -16.59
N GLY A 71 8.89 -15.64 -16.20
CA GLY A 71 9.40 -16.59 -17.18
C GLY A 71 10.29 -17.72 -16.66
N LYS A 72 9.82 -18.51 -15.70
CA LYS A 72 10.03 -19.98 -15.63
C LYS A 72 9.23 -20.56 -14.47
N GLY A 73 8.32 -21.45 -14.81
CA GLY A 73 7.19 -21.81 -13.96
C GLY A 73 7.54 -22.52 -12.65
N THR A 74 6.66 -22.31 -11.67
CA THR A 74 6.34 -23.33 -10.68
C THR A 74 4.84 -23.57 -10.71
N LYS A 75 4.47 -24.73 -11.24
CA LYS A 75 3.16 -25.34 -11.03
C LYS A 75 2.89 -25.36 -9.53
N SER A 76 1.96 -24.55 -9.03
CA SER A 76 1.30 -24.86 -7.78
C SER A 76 0.35 -26.03 -8.03
N ARG A 77 0.91 -27.25 -7.94
CA ARG A 77 0.13 -28.46 -7.70
C ARG A 77 -0.47 -28.33 -6.30
N LYS A 78 -1.77 -28.06 -6.20
CA LYS A 78 -2.54 -28.55 -5.06
C LYS A 78 -3.33 -29.78 -5.53
N GLY A 79 -2.64 -30.91 -5.56
CA GLY A 79 -3.29 -32.22 -5.59
C GLY A 79 -4.05 -32.41 -4.28
N GLY A 80 -5.29 -32.85 -4.39
CA GLY A 80 -6.07 -33.29 -3.25
C GLY A 80 -5.51 -34.56 -2.65
N LYS A 81 -5.70 -34.72 -1.34
CA LYS A 81 -5.91 -36.02 -0.69
C LYS A 81 -6.96 -35.87 0.41
N THR A 82 -8.07 -36.56 0.14
CA THR A 82 -9.03 -37.24 1.01
C THR A 82 -8.60 -37.51 2.46
N SER A 83 -9.53 -37.31 3.40
CA SER A 83 -9.71 -38.09 4.64
C SER A 83 -11.20 -37.98 5.01
N ALA A 84 -12.05 -38.91 4.57
CA ALA A 84 -12.46 -40.09 5.32
C ALA A 84 -13.13 -39.74 6.66
N ILE A 85 -14.46 -39.56 6.65
CA ILE A 85 -15.35 -39.85 7.79
C ILE A 85 -16.70 -40.30 7.21
N HIS A 86 -16.91 -41.62 7.13
CA HIS A 86 -18.15 -42.37 7.36
C HIS A 86 -17.74 -43.84 7.52
#